data_AF-A0A1Y4QL65-F1
#
_entry.id   AF-A0A1Y4QL65-F1
#
_cell.length_a   1.000
_cell.length_b   1.000
_cell.length_c   1.000
_cell.angle_alpha   90.00
_cell.angle_beta   90.00
_cell.angle_gamma   90.00
#
_symmetry.space_group_name_H-M   'P 1'
#
loop_
_entity.id
_entity.type
_entity.pdbx_description
1 polymer ?
#
loop_
_entity_poly.entity_id
_entity_poly.type
_entity_poly.pdbx_seq_one_letter_code
_entity_poly.pdbx_strand_id
1 'polypeptide(L)'
;MFLTENELKEKFWKYYNGKNRAKKYQFECPIREGNADLVTIEVYQDNYQINSFEFKLNDMPKVIRQAEENSKLVNKSWIVVPEDKRKLVNDRYINTCKEKGIGIIFVEDGGRWNLGITPKFNKNIPMSPTLVNLMMKGY
;
A
#
# COMPACT_ATOMS: atom_id res chain seq x y z
N MET A 1 -9.64 12.05 13.81
CA MET A 1 -10.36 11.26 12.80
C MET A 1 -10.04 11.86 11.45
N PHE A 2 -9.63 11.04 10.48
CA PHE A 2 -9.37 11.50 9.12
C PHE A 2 -10.68 11.89 8.41
N LEU A 3 -10.68 13.05 7.75
CA LEU A 3 -11.86 13.54 7.04
C LEU A 3 -11.85 13.16 5.56
N THR A 4 -10.66 12.92 4.98
CA THR A 4 -10.51 12.54 3.57
C THR A 4 -9.41 11.49 3.37
N GLU A 5 -9.50 10.73 2.26
CA GLU A 5 -8.45 9.79 1.86
C GLU A 5 -7.13 10.48 1.53
N ASN A 6 -7.18 11.73 1.02
CA ASN A 6 -5.99 12.54 0.80
C ASN A 6 -5.28 12.90 2.10
N GLU A 7 -6.01 13.27 3.16
CA GLU A 7 -5.41 13.56 4.47
C GLU A 7 -4.71 12.31 5.04
N LEU A 8 -5.35 11.14 4.92
CA LEU A 8 -4.77 9.86 5.32
C LEU A 8 -3.46 9.58 4.56
N LYS A 9 -3.51 9.73 3.23
CA LYS A 9 -2.36 9.54 2.34
C LYS A 9 -1.19 10.47 2.71
N GLU A 10 -1.45 11.75 2.89
CA GLU A 10 -0.42 12.75 3.21
C GLU A 10 0.24 12.49 4.57
N LYS A 11 -0.57 12.27 5.62
CA LYS A 11 -0.05 12.01 6.97
C LYS A 11 0.71 10.69 7.03
N PHE A 12 0.17 9.63 6.44
CA PHE A 12 0.88 8.36 6.31
C PHE A 12 2.21 8.56 5.58
N TRP A 13 2.20 9.20 4.42
CA TRP A 13 3.40 9.33 3.58
C TRP A 13 4.51 10.10 4.29
N LYS A 14 4.18 11.19 4.99
CA LYS A 14 5.14 11.98 5.77
C LYS A 14 5.89 11.13 6.79
N TYR A 15 5.21 10.20 7.47
CA TYR A 15 5.84 9.32 8.46
C TYR A 15 6.51 8.11 7.81
N TYR A 16 5.84 7.48 6.85
CA TYR A 16 6.32 6.27 6.19
C TYR A 16 7.61 6.53 5.40
N ASN A 17 7.68 7.67 4.71
CA ASN A 17 8.82 8.05 3.89
C ASN A 17 9.69 9.17 4.49
N GLY A 18 9.43 9.62 5.72
CA GLY A 18 10.17 10.73 6.35
C GLY A 18 11.68 10.50 6.53
N LYS A 19 12.15 9.26 6.36
CA LYS A 19 13.57 8.87 6.37
C LYS A 19 14.07 8.40 4.99
N ASN A 20 13.42 8.82 3.90
CA ASN A 20 13.74 8.41 2.52
C ASN A 20 13.76 6.88 2.34
N ARG A 21 12.71 6.25 2.88
CA ARG A 21 12.50 4.80 2.82
C ARG A 21 12.30 4.33 1.38
N ALA A 22 11.42 5.01 0.64
CA ALA A 22 11.20 4.79 -0.77
C ALA A 22 12.32 5.48 -1.57
N LYS A 23 13.02 4.70 -2.39
CA LYS A 23 14.02 5.19 -3.34
C LYS A 23 13.37 5.82 -4.56
N LYS A 24 12.24 5.24 -4.98
CA LYS A 24 11.34 5.77 -6.02
C LYS A 24 9.91 5.58 -5.55
N TYR A 25 9.03 6.47 -5.99
CA TYR A 25 7.62 6.34 -5.73
C TYR A 25 6.81 7.09 -6.79
N GLN A 26 5.56 6.66 -6.97
CA GLN A 26 4.59 7.35 -7.81
C GLN A 26 3.22 7.24 -7.16
N PHE A 27 2.60 8.40 -6.93
CA PHE A 27 1.17 8.49 -6.62
C PHE A 27 0.35 8.31 -7.89
N GLU A 28 -0.87 7.78 -7.76
CA GLU A 28 -1.77 7.51 -8.89
C GLU A 28 -1.06 6.69 -9.98
N CYS A 29 -0.36 5.63 -9.58
CA CYS A 29 0.49 4.84 -10.46
C CYS A 29 -0.37 4.02 -11.43
N PRO A 30 -0.20 4.17 -12.77
CA PRO A 30 -0.97 3.45 -13.78
C PRO A 30 -0.40 2.04 -13.99
N ILE A 31 -0.24 1.29 -12.90
CA ILE A 31 0.24 -0.10 -12.93
C ILE A 31 -0.87 -1.07 -13.36
N ARG A 32 -2.13 -0.69 -13.17
CA ARG A 32 -3.34 -1.39 -13.61
C ARG A 32 -4.43 -0.39 -14.00
N GLU A 33 -5.49 -0.88 -14.65
CA GLU A 33 -6.71 -0.10 -14.88
C GLU A 33 -7.28 0.39 -13.53
N GLY A 34 -7.66 1.68 -13.49
CA GLY A 34 -8.13 2.35 -12.28
C GLY A 34 -7.03 2.78 -11.30
N ASN A 35 -5.74 2.63 -11.68
CA ASN A 35 -4.54 3.04 -10.94
C ASN A 35 -4.40 2.45 -9.53
N ALA A 36 -3.17 2.43 -9.02
CA ALA A 36 -2.89 2.23 -7.60
C ALA A 36 -2.56 3.57 -6.96
N ASP A 37 -3.08 3.85 -5.77
CA ASP A 37 -2.93 5.17 -5.13
C ASP A 37 -1.47 5.55 -4.91
N LEU A 38 -0.62 4.58 -4.54
CA LEU A 38 0.81 4.75 -4.38
C LEU A 38 1.55 3.46 -4.70
N VAL A 39 2.62 3.57 -5.48
CA VAL A 39 3.62 2.50 -5.66
C VAL A 39 4.99 3.01 -5.22
N THR A 40 5.71 2.22 -4.44
CA THR A 40 7.08 2.53 -3.98
C THR A 40 8.06 1.45 -4.41
N ILE A 41 9.32 1.85 -4.60
CA ILE A 41 10.46 0.97 -4.72
C ILE A 41 11.35 1.23 -3.51
N GLU A 42 11.55 0.21 -2.69
CA GLU A 42 12.26 0.25 -1.41
C GLU A 42 13.40 -0.76 -1.39
N VAL A 43 14.40 -0.55 -0.52
CA VAL A 43 15.46 -1.53 -0.27
C VAL A 43 15.26 -2.14 1.10
N TYR A 44 15.20 -3.45 1.17
CA TYR A 44 15.08 -4.20 2.42
C TYR A 44 16.03 -5.40 2.38
N GLN A 45 16.96 -5.48 3.33
CA GLN A 45 17.99 -6.52 3.37
C GLN A 45 18.69 -6.67 2.02
N ASP A 46 19.17 -5.54 1.47
CA ASP A 46 19.87 -5.43 0.18
C ASP A 46 19.07 -5.84 -1.06
N ASN A 47 17.77 -6.12 -0.91
CA ASN A 47 16.89 -6.47 -2.01
C ASN A 47 15.91 -5.33 -2.30
N TYR A 48 15.75 -5.01 -3.59
CA TYR A 48 14.71 -4.10 -4.03
C TYR A 48 13.33 -4.75 -3.92
N GLN A 49 12.36 -3.99 -3.43
CA GLN A 49 10.98 -4.42 -3.26
C GLN A 49 10.02 -3.36 -3.78
N ILE A 50 9.08 -3.78 -4.62
CA ILE A 50 7.98 -2.95 -5.10
C ILE A 50 6.80 -3.15 -4.15
N ASN A 51 6.29 -2.06 -3.58
CA ASN A 51 5.11 -2.07 -2.73
C ASN A 51 4.00 -1.24 -3.38
N SER A 52 2.76 -1.69 -3.26
CA SER A 52 1.58 -0.88 -3.61
C SER A 52 0.77 -0.59 -2.35
N PHE A 53 0.13 0.58 -2.32
CA PHE A 53 -0.74 1.01 -1.23
C PHE A 53 -2.06 1.50 -1.81
N GLU A 54 -3.16 1.07 -1.20
CA GLU A 54 -4.49 1.61 -1.41
C GLU A 54 -4.97 2.25 -0.10
N PHE A 55 -5.40 3.51 -0.14
CA PHE A 55 -5.85 4.28 1.01
C PHE A 55 -7.36 4.28 1.05
N LYS A 56 -7.93 3.93 2.20
CA LYS A 56 -9.37 3.88 2.32
C LYS A 56 -9.87 4.34 3.67
N LEU A 57 -10.91 5.18 3.67
CA LEU A 57 -11.67 5.50 4.88
C LEU A 57 -12.85 4.54 5.09
N ASN A 58 -13.52 4.17 4.00
CA ASN A 58 -14.74 3.35 3.99
C ASN A 58 -14.77 2.46 2.74
N ASP A 59 -15.64 1.43 2.67
CA ASP A 59 -15.70 0.48 1.54
C ASP A 59 -14.51 -0.49 1.45
N MET A 60 -14.36 -1.27 2.53
CA MET A 60 -13.38 -2.37 2.61
C MET A 60 -13.50 -3.41 1.48
N PRO A 61 -14.69 -3.84 1.04
CA PRO A 61 -14.80 -4.80 -0.05
C PRO A 61 -14.14 -4.33 -1.35
N LYS A 62 -14.34 -3.06 -1.72
CA LYS A 62 -13.74 -2.49 -2.93
C LYS A 62 -12.21 -2.43 -2.82
N VAL A 63 -11.69 -1.92 -1.71
CA VAL A 63 -10.23 -1.77 -1.55
C VAL A 63 -9.51 -3.12 -1.46
N ILE A 64 -10.15 -4.15 -0.89
CA ILE A 64 -9.61 -5.52 -0.89
C ILE A 64 -9.47 -6.05 -2.31
N ARG A 65 -10.47 -5.85 -3.17
CA ARG A 65 -10.38 -6.25 -4.58
C ARG A 65 -9.26 -5.51 -5.32
N GLN A 66 -9.13 -4.20 -5.09
CA GLN A 66 -8.06 -3.39 -5.68
C GLN A 66 -6.67 -3.86 -5.23
N ALA A 67 -6.50 -4.13 -3.93
CA ALA A 67 -5.24 -4.61 -3.36
C ALA A 67 -4.90 -6.04 -3.81
N GLU A 68 -5.90 -6.89 -4.02
CA GLU A 68 -5.72 -8.23 -4.61
C GLU A 68 -5.17 -8.13 -6.04
N GLU A 69 -5.75 -7.29 -6.89
CA GLU A 69 -5.21 -7.07 -8.24
C GLU A 69 -3.77 -6.52 -8.21
N ASN A 70 -3.49 -5.56 -7.32
CA ASN A 70 -2.14 -5.04 -7.15
C ASN A 70 -1.13 -6.13 -6.73
N SER A 71 -1.54 -7.08 -5.87
CA SER A 71 -0.66 -8.14 -5.37
C SER A 71 -0.07 -9.03 -6.47
N LYS A 72 -0.73 -9.11 -7.63
CA LYS A 72 -0.24 -9.81 -8.83
C LYS A 72 0.90 -9.07 -9.53
N LEU A 73 1.08 -7.77 -9.26
CA LEU A 73 1.94 -6.84 -9.99
C LEU A 73 3.08 -6.26 -9.13
N VAL A 74 3.06 -6.47 -7.81
CA VAL A 74 4.07 -5.95 -6.87
C VAL A 74 4.52 -7.02 -5.88
N ASN A 75 5.60 -6.79 -5.12
CA ASN A 75 6.07 -7.76 -4.14
C ASN A 75 5.15 -7.81 -2.92
N LYS A 76 4.60 -6.67 -2.54
CA LYS A 76 3.76 -6.50 -1.34
C LYS A 76 2.65 -5.51 -1.62
N SER A 77 1.41 -5.94 -1.42
CA SER A 77 0.23 -5.09 -1.56
C SER A 77 -0.35 -4.75 -0.19
N TRP A 78 -0.60 -3.48 0.07
CA TRP A 78 -1.04 -2.95 1.34
C TRP A 78 -2.37 -2.20 1.21
N ILE A 79 -3.22 -2.35 2.21
CA ILE A 79 -4.34 -1.46 2.48
C ILE A 79 -3.96 -0.57 3.67
N VAL A 80 -4.14 0.73 3.51
CA VAL A 80 -3.90 1.73 4.55
C VAL A 80 -5.23 2.30 5.01
N VAL A 81 -5.51 2.17 6.30
CA VAL A 81 -6.78 2.60 6.91
C VAL A 81 -6.52 3.36 8.21
N PRO A 82 -7.45 4.23 8.64
CA PRO A 82 -7.38 4.84 9.96
C PRO A 82 -7.38 3.82 11.10
N GLU A 83 -6.69 4.15 12.19
CA GLU A 83 -6.59 3.34 13.41
C GLU A 83 -7.95 3.09 14.07
N ASP A 84 -8.87 4.05 14.01
CA ASP A 84 -10.24 3.92 14.56
C ASP A 84 -11.07 2.83 13.85
N LYS A 85 -10.68 2.41 12.64
CA LYS A 85 -11.29 1.29 11.91
C LYS A 85 -10.73 -0.08 12.28
N ARG A 86 -9.70 -0.15 13.14
CA ARG A 86 -9.02 -1.41 13.48
C ARG A 86 -9.97 -2.52 13.90
N LYS A 87 -10.92 -2.21 14.79
CA LYS A 87 -11.89 -3.19 15.28
C LYS A 87 -12.72 -3.79 14.14
N LEU A 88 -13.29 -2.94 13.28
CA LEU A 88 -14.07 -3.39 12.13
C LEU A 88 -13.25 -4.28 11.19
N VAL A 89 -12.01 -3.88 10.91
CA VAL A 89 -11.12 -4.63 10.01
C VAL A 89 -10.74 -5.97 10.61
N ASN A 90 -10.38 -6.01 11.89
CA ASN A 90 -10.03 -7.23 12.60
C ASN A 90 -11.21 -8.21 12.69
N ASP A 91 -12.40 -7.70 12.97
CA ASP A 91 -13.57 -8.55 13.21
C ASP A 91 -14.14 -9.11 11.90
N ARG A 92 -14.05 -8.37 10.79
CA ARG A 92 -14.75 -8.74 9.53
C ARG A 92 -13.85 -9.08 8.35
N TYR A 93 -12.67 -8.48 8.24
CA TYR A 93 -11.93 -8.48 6.97
C TYR A 93 -10.52 -9.08 7.07
N ILE A 94 -9.98 -9.24 8.29
CA ILE A 94 -8.59 -9.67 8.47
C ILE A 94 -8.30 -11.05 7.88
N ASN A 95 -9.24 -11.99 7.98
CA ASN A 95 -9.08 -13.34 7.43
C ASN A 95 -9.08 -13.30 5.90
N THR A 96 -10.00 -12.54 5.30
CA THR A 96 -10.04 -12.33 3.84
C THR A 96 -8.73 -11.71 3.33
N CYS A 97 -8.20 -10.69 4.02
CA CYS A 97 -6.93 -10.09 3.64
C CYS A 97 -5.76 -11.08 3.77
N LYS A 98 -5.72 -11.89 4.85
CA LYS A 98 -4.71 -12.95 5.03
C LYS A 98 -4.75 -13.98 3.91
N GLU A 99 -5.94 -14.50 3.58
CA GLU A 99 -6.13 -15.48 2.49
C GLU A 99 -5.65 -14.94 1.14
N LYS A 100 -5.94 -13.67 0.87
CA LYS A 100 -5.51 -12.97 -0.35
C LYS A 100 -4.06 -12.47 -0.30
N GLY A 101 -3.36 -12.64 0.82
CA GLY A 101 -1.98 -12.19 1.00
C GLY A 101 -1.81 -10.67 1.03
N ILE A 102 -2.85 -9.93 1.38
CA ILE A 102 -2.87 -8.46 1.44
C ILE A 102 -2.45 -8.00 2.84
N GLY A 103 -1.58 -7.00 2.90
CA GLY A 103 -1.13 -6.37 4.13
C GLY A 103 -2.09 -5.29 4.60
N ILE A 104 -2.12 -5.02 5.91
CA ILE A 104 -2.91 -3.92 6.47
C ILE A 104 -2.01 -3.05 7.34
N ILE A 105 -2.10 -1.75 7.13
CA ILE A 105 -1.48 -0.72 7.95
C ILE A 105 -2.58 0.15 8.53
N PHE A 106 -2.51 0.37 9.84
CA PHE A 106 -3.38 1.29 10.54
C PHE A 106 -2.63 2.59 10.81
N VAL A 107 -3.30 3.74 10.63
CA VAL A 107 -2.70 5.06 10.76
C VAL A 107 -3.44 5.85 11.83
N GLU A 108 -2.69 6.32 12.83
CA GLU A 108 -3.18 7.24 13.86
C GLU A 108 -3.36 8.64 13.27
N ASP A 109 -4.21 9.47 13.89
CA ASP A 109 -4.49 10.84 13.40
C ASP A 109 -3.25 11.72 13.21
N GLY A 110 -2.17 11.43 13.95
CA GLY A 110 -0.88 12.10 13.85
C GLY A 110 0.00 11.64 12.68
N GLY A 111 -0.38 10.58 11.95
CA GLY A 111 0.37 9.99 10.83
C GLY A 111 1.27 8.80 11.21
N ARG A 112 1.48 8.56 12.51
CA ARG A 112 2.13 7.33 12.98
C ARG A 112 1.33 6.12 12.52
N TRP A 113 2.02 5.07 12.13
CA TRP A 113 1.39 3.87 11.61
C TRP A 113 1.80 2.63 12.39
N ASN A 114 0.88 1.67 12.43
CA ASN A 114 1.02 0.38 13.10
C ASN A 114 0.70 -0.74 12.11
N LEU A 115 1.47 -1.84 12.19
CA LEU A 115 1.23 -3.01 11.36
C LEU A 115 -0.01 -3.76 11.87
N GLY A 116 -0.95 -4.03 10.98
CA GLY A 116 -2.08 -4.93 11.23
C GLY A 116 -1.71 -6.37 10.88
N ILE A 117 -1.45 -6.61 9.58
CA ILE A 117 -0.99 -7.90 9.06
C ILE A 117 0.07 -7.67 7.99
N THR A 118 1.02 -8.59 7.90
CA THR A 118 2.06 -8.58 6.86
C THR A 118 1.51 -9.22 5.57
N PRO A 119 1.74 -8.60 4.39
CA PRO A 119 1.36 -9.18 3.11
C PRO A 119 2.21 -10.42 2.80
N LYS A 120 1.65 -11.30 1.97
CA LYS A 120 2.42 -12.38 1.37
C LYS A 120 3.39 -11.78 0.35
N PHE A 121 4.64 -12.19 0.40
CA PHE A 121 5.65 -11.73 -0.56
C PHE A 121 5.47 -12.44 -1.91
N ASN A 122 5.20 -11.66 -2.96
CA ASN A 122 5.20 -12.16 -4.33
C ASN A 122 6.62 -12.09 -4.92
N LYS A 123 7.13 -13.24 -5.36
CA LYS A 123 8.46 -13.38 -5.96
C LYS A 123 8.47 -13.12 -7.47
N ASN A 124 7.32 -13.24 -8.13
CA ASN A 124 7.18 -13.19 -9.58
C ASN A 124 6.39 -11.95 -9.97
N ILE A 125 7.10 -10.86 -10.26
CA ILE A 125 6.50 -9.61 -10.74
C ILE A 125 6.64 -9.55 -12.26
N PRO A 126 5.54 -9.43 -13.02
CA PRO A 126 5.63 -9.13 -14.44
C PRO A 126 6.20 -7.72 -14.64
N MET A 127 7.27 -7.62 -15.43
CA MET A 127 7.92 -6.34 -15.70
C MET A 127 7.14 -5.54 -16.74
N SER A 128 6.34 -4.56 -16.29
CA SER A 128 5.57 -3.68 -17.16
C SER A 128 6.34 -2.42 -17.54
N PRO A 129 6.02 -1.77 -18.68
CA PRO A 129 6.60 -0.47 -19.03
C PRO A 129 6.41 0.59 -17.93
N THR A 130 5.29 0.57 -17.21
CA THR A 130 5.05 1.47 -16.06
C THR A 130 6.09 1.27 -14.96
N LEU A 131 6.39 0.02 -14.60
CA LEU A 131 7.42 -0.28 -13.58
C LEU A 131 8.82 0.09 -14.06
N VAL A 132 9.14 -0.19 -15.33
CA VAL A 132 10.42 0.21 -15.93
C VAL A 132 10.59 1.73 -15.86
N ASN A 133 9.55 2.48 -16.25
CA ASN A 133 9.57 3.94 -16.18
C ASN A 133 9.73 4.44 -14.73
N LEU A 134 9.06 3.82 -13.76
CA LEU A 134 9.22 4.19 -12.34
C LEU A 134 10.65 3.96 -11.84
N MET A 135 11.29 2.87 -12.26
CA MET A 135 12.68 2.56 -11.91
C MET A 135 13.68 3.53 -12.55
N MET A 136 13.44 3.85 -13.83
CA MET A 136 14.38 4.63 -14.64
C MET A 136 14.21 6.14 -14.50
N LYS A 137 13.05 6.64 -14.05
CA LYS A 137 12.84 8.07 -13.81
C LYS A 137 13.79 8.57 -12.72
N GLY A 138 14.88 9.19 -13.16
CA GLY A 138 15.75 10.02 -12.34
C GLY A 138 14.98 11.24 -11.86
N TYR A 139 14.92 11.42 -10.55
CA TYR A 139 14.72 12.71 -9.90
C TYR A 139 15.93 12.87 -9.00
#